data_AF-A0A4U7D315-F1
#
_entry.id   AF-A0A4U7D315-F1
#
_cell.length_a   1.000
_cell.length_b   1.000
_cell.length_c   1.000
_cell.angle_alpha   90.00
_cell.angle_beta   90.00
_cell.angle_gamma   90.00
#
_symmetry.space_group_name_H-M   'P 1'
#
loop_
_entity.id
_entity.type
_entity.pdbx_description
1 polymer ?
#
loop_
_entity_poly.entity_id
_entity_poly.type
_entity_poly.pdbx_seq_one_letter_code
_entity_poly.pdbx_strand_id
1 'polypeptide(L)' 'MRIQRIVLTDYGPYGGHNEINLETTKDRPIILFGGQNGSGKTTLFNAIQICLHGRSAFEETLSRREYEER' A
#
# COMPACT_ATOMS: atom_id res chain seq x y z
N MET A 1 13.56 10.19 -1.62
CA MET A 1 12.32 9.79 -2.31
C MET A 1 11.13 10.20 -1.45
N ARG A 2 10.02 10.65 -2.04
CA ARG A 2 8.79 11.00 -1.32
C ARG A 2 7.58 10.44 -2.07
N ILE A 3 6.72 9.70 -1.36
CA ILE A 3 5.50 9.13 -1.93
C ILE A 3 4.41 10.19 -1.81
N GLN A 4 3.84 10.60 -2.95
CA GLN A 4 2.80 11.64 -2.99
C GLN A 4 1.39 11.05 -3.06
N ARG A 5 1.26 9.81 -3.55
CA ARG A 5 -0.03 9.19 -3.79
C ARG A 5 0.10 7.69 -3.84
N ILE A 6 -0.94 6.99 -3.38
CA ILE A 6 -1.14 5.56 -3.62
C ILE A 6 -2.54 5.33 -4.17
N VAL A 7 -2.63 4.43 -5.14
CA VAL A 7 -3.88 4.03 -5.77
C VAL A 7 -4.04 2.53 -5.60
N LEU A 8 -5.17 2.12 -5.04
CA LEU A 8 -5.53 0.72 -4.82
C LEU A 8 -6.78 0.42 -5.62
N THR A 9 -6.78 -0.68 -6.37
CA THR A 9 -7.95 -1.16 -7.09
C THR A 9 -8.21 -2.60 -6.67
N ASP A 10 -9.35 -2.85 -6.03
CA ASP A 10 -9.78 -4.17 -5.57
C ASP A 10 -8.72 -4.93 -4.74
N TYR A 11 -8.05 -4.24 -3.82
CA TYR A 11 -6.96 -4.79 -3.01
C TYR A 11 -7.35 -4.95 -1.53
N GLY A 12 -7.57 -6.19 -1.09
CA GLY A 12 -8.05 -6.51 0.26
C GLY A 12 -9.38 -5.81 0.57
N PRO A 13 -9.51 -5.01 1.66
CA PRO A 13 -10.75 -4.29 1.97
C PRO A 13 -10.95 -3.02 1.13
N TYR A 14 -9.98 -2.63 0.30
CA TYR A 14 -10.08 -1.48 -0.61
C TYR A 14 -10.76 -1.89 -1.92
N GLY A 15 -12.09 -2.06 -1.88
CA GLY A 15 -12.90 -2.40 -3.05
C GLY A 15 -13.09 -1.21 -4.00
N GLY A 16 -13.10 -1.47 -5.31
CA GLY A 16 -13.14 -0.46 -6.34
C GLY A 16 -11.87 0.40 -6.39
N HIS A 17 -11.98 1.57 -7.01
CA HIS A 17 -10.86 2.50 -7.17
C HIS A 17 -10.70 3.44 -5.96
N ASN A 18 -9.61 3.28 -5.23
CA ASN A 18 -9.30 4.04 -4.03
C ASN A 18 -8.01 4.84 -4.24
N GLU A 19 -8.10 6.16 -4.23
CA GLU A 19 -6.95 7.06 -4.34
C GLU A 19 -6.69 7.77 -3.01
N ILE A 20 -5.49 7.64 -2.47
CA ILE A 20 -5.08 8.25 -1.20
C ILE A 20 -3.95 9.25 -1.49
N ASN A 21 -4.21 10.53 -1.20
CA ASN A 21 -3.21 11.59 -1.25
C ASN A 21 -2.27 11.49 -0.03
N LEU A 22 -0.97 11.44 -0.29
CA LEU A 22 0.12 11.32 0.69
C LEU A 22 1.00 12.58 0.75
N GLU A 23 0.59 13.66 0.11
CA GLU A 23 1.29 14.93 0.17
C GLU A 23 1.20 15.53 1.58
N THR A 24 2.34 16.04 2.04
CA THR A 24 2.50 16.76 3.30
C THR A 24 2.95 18.20 3.04
N THR A 25 2.70 19.07 4.00
CA THR A 25 3.17 20.46 3.95
C THR A 25 4.17 20.69 5.08
N LYS A 26 4.85 21.85 5.08
CA LYS A 26 5.79 22.18 6.17
C LYS A 26 5.09 22.27 7.53
N ASP A 27 3.85 22.75 7.54
CA ASP A 27 2.97 22.86 8.70
C ASP A 27 2.26 21.54 9.07
N ARG A 28 2.17 20.58 8.14
CA ARG A 28 1.55 19.27 8.37
C ARG A 28 2.46 18.15 7.82
N PRO A 29 3.61 17.89 8.44
CA PRO A 29 4.65 17.04 7.87
C PRO A 29 4.37 15.54 7.96
N ILE A 30 3.37 15.12 8.76
CA ILE A 30 3.10 13.71 9.08
C ILE A 30 1.66 13.36 8.70
N ILE A 31 1.49 12.20 8.06
CA ILE A 31 0.19 11.56 7.83
C ILE A 31 0.09 10.35 8.76
N LEU A 32 -1.02 10.26 9.48
CA LEU A 32 -1.31 9.13 10.37
C LEU A 32 -2.50 8.34 9.83
N PHE A 33 -2.31 7.04 9.62
CA PHE A 33 -3.38 6.12 9.25
C PHE A 33 -4.01 5.49 10.50
N GLY A 34 -5.09 6.10 10.98
CA GLY A 34 -5.92 5.58 12.08
C GLY A 34 -7.07 4.71 11.56
N GLY A 35 -7.51 3.74 12.37
CA GLY A 35 -8.66 2.88 12.04
C GLY A 35 -8.78 1.69 12.98
N GLN A 36 -9.94 1.05 13.01
CA GLN A 36 -10.20 -0.15 13.83
C GLN A 36 -9.47 -1.39 13.28
N ASN A 37 -9.41 -2.47 14.07
CA ASN A 37 -8.90 -3.75 13.58
C ASN A 37 -9.73 -4.23 12.40
N GLY A 38 -9.07 -4.80 11.38
CA GLY A 38 -9.73 -5.20 10.12
C GLY A 38 -10.00 -4.06 9.13
N SER A 39 -9.77 -2.79 9.48
CA SER A 39 -10.04 -1.66 8.59
C SER A 39 -9.07 -1.49 7.40
N GLY A 40 -8.14 -2.42 7.20
CA GLY A 40 -7.18 -2.37 6.10
C GLY A 40 -5.86 -1.65 6.35
N LYS A 41 -5.53 -1.22 7.57
CA LYS A 41 -4.26 -0.52 7.87
C LYS A 41 -3.01 -1.31 7.43
N THR A 42 -2.92 -2.58 7.84
CA THR A 42 -1.81 -3.48 7.43
C THR A 42 -1.84 -3.73 5.93
N THR A 43 -3.03 -3.84 5.34
CA THR A 43 -3.18 -3.99 3.89
C THR A 43 -2.61 -2.78 3.15
N LEU A 44 -2.93 -1.56 3.56
CA LEU A 44 -2.36 -0.34 2.99
C LEU A 44 -0.84 -0.31 3.11
N PHE A 45 -0.31 -0.67 4.28
CA PHE A 45 1.14 -0.74 4.49
C PHE A 45 1.80 -1.75 3.54
N ASN A 46 1.22 -2.94 3.38
CA ASN A 46 1.72 -3.96 2.46
C ASN A 46 1.64 -3.52 1.00
N ALA A 47 0.57 -2.82 0.60
CA ALA A 47 0.46 -2.27 -0.74
C ALA A 47 1.61 -1.31 -1.08
N ILE A 48 1.98 -0.42 -0.15
CA ILE A 48 3.13 0.47 -0.32
C ILE A 48 4.41 -0.33 -0.55
N GLN A 49 4.64 -1.39 0.22
CA GLN A 49 5.82 -2.24 0.06
C GLN A 49 5.83 -2.92 -1.31
N ILE A 50 4.71 -3.50 -1.74
CA ILE A 50 4.60 -4.19 -3.04
C ILE A 50 4.80 -3.20 -4.20
N CYS A 51 4.22 -1.99 -4.15
CA CYS A 51 4.40 -1.00 -5.20
C CYS A 51 5.87 -0.57 -5.37
N LEU A 52 6.65 -0.56 -4.29
CA LEU A 52 8.05 -0.12 -4.32
C LEU A 52 9.04 -1.25 -4.61
N HIS A 53 8.74 -2.45 -4.11
CA HIS A 53 9.69 -3.58 -4.08
C HIS A 53 9.21 -4.78 -4.90
N GLY A 54 7.98 -4.75 -5.39
CA GLY A 54 7.37 -5.85 -6.12
C GLY A 54 7.48 -7.15 -5.34
N ARG A 55 8.04 -8.17 -5.98
CA ARG A 55 8.20 -9.52 -5.43
C ARG A 55 9.03 -9.60 -4.15
N SER A 56 9.99 -8.70 -3.93
CA SER A 56 10.81 -8.73 -2.71
C SER A 56 10.11 -8.11 -1.49
N ALA A 57 8.89 -7.60 -1.65
CA ALA A 57 8.06 -7.17 -0.52
C ALA A 57 7.50 -8.34 0.29
N PHE A 58 7.55 -9.56 -0.25
CA PHE A 58 7.06 -10.76 0.41
C PHE A 58 8.19 -11.44 1.18
N GLU A 59 7.84 -12.05 2.32
CA GLU A 59 8.78 -12.82 3.15
C GLU A 59 9.27 -14.09 2.43
N GLU A 60 8.41 -14.67 1.58
CA GLU A 60 8.73 -15.82 0.76
C GLU A 60 9.44 -15.44 -0.54
N THR A 61 10.37 -16.30 -0.97
CA THR A 61 11.01 -16.14 -2.28
C THR A 61 10.07 -16.66 -3.35
N LEU A 62 9.28 -15.76 -3.92
CA LEU A 62 8.40 -16.08 -5.05
C LEU A 62 9.21 -16.23 -6.34
N SER A 63 8.84 -17.16 -7.20
CA SER A 63 9.16 -17.11 -8.63
C SER A 63 8.40 -15.97 -9.31
N ARG A 64 8.78 -15.63 -10.54
CA ARG A 64 8.05 -14.62 -11.32
C ARG A 64 6.60 -15.03 -11.58
N ARG A 65 6.39 -16.31 -11.89
CA ARG A 65 5.08 -16.87 -12.17
C ARG A 65 4.15 -16.81 -10.96
N GLU A 66 4.64 -17.22 -9.78
CA GLU A 66 3.84 -17.16 -8.54
C GLU A 66 3.50 -15.72 -8.13
N TYR A 67 4.37 -14.76 -8.46
CA TYR A 67 4.07 -13.34 -8.23
C TYR A 67 3.00 -12.80 -9.19
N GLU A 68 3.01 -13.22 -10.45
CA GLU A 68 2.02 -12.79 -11.46
C GLU A 68 0.65 -13.47 -11.30
N GLU A 69 0.60 -14.67 -10.70
CA GLU A 69 -0.65 -15.43 -10.44
C GLU A 69 -1.34 -15.05 -9.11
N ARG A 70 -0.68 -14.26 -8.26
CA ARG A 70 -1.26 -13.73 -7.01
C ARG A 70 -2.21 -12.58 -7.25
#